data_AF-A0A2P8EBH7-F1
#
_entry.id   AF-A0A2P8EBH7-F1
#
_cell.length_a   1.000
_cell.length_b   1.000
_cell.length_c   1.000
_cell.angle_alpha   90.00
_cell.angle_beta   90.00
_cell.angle_gamma   90.00
#
_symmetry.space_group_name_H-M   'P 1'
#
loop_
_entity.id
_entity.type
_entity.pdbx_description
1 polymer ?
#
loop_
_entity_poly.entity_id
_entity_poly.type
_entity_poly.pdbx_seq_one_letter_code
_entity_poly.pdbx_strand_id
1 'polypeptide(L)'
;MLMWRKHRAVPAVAIVVLGGLTACGSEDQPSDRGEQRVQAQNNGDETTDISASCAKPMTDVSDATVVAGESIGVSAKGMWEQCLPPGWNTPGVTPGERVPDTDLRVVWRQGSAESVLDTVDADADGVVELSVTIPDDAQPGAADITIATAVSATVTVESAN
;
A
#
# COMPACT_ATOMS: atom_id res chain seq x y z
N MET A 1 -8.46 21.26 -45.44
CA MET A 1 -6.99 21.23 -45.65
C MET A 1 -6.33 21.88 -44.42
N LEU A 2 -5.08 21.51 -44.10
CA LEU A 2 -4.38 21.62 -42.80
C LEU A 2 -4.80 20.49 -41.84
N MET A 3 -4.21 19.28 -41.82
CA MET A 3 -2.80 18.88 -41.72
C MET A 3 -2.04 19.64 -40.63
N TRP A 4 -1.79 18.97 -39.50
CA TRP A 4 -0.48 19.00 -38.85
C TRP A 4 -0.20 17.70 -38.08
N ARG A 5 1.02 17.19 -38.32
CA ARG A 5 1.59 15.91 -37.88
C ARG A 5 2.52 16.19 -36.68
N LYS A 6 2.58 15.19 -35.79
CA LYS A 6 3.74 14.66 -35.01
C LYS A 6 4.61 15.67 -34.25
N HIS A 7 4.98 15.33 -33.02
CA HIS A 7 6.37 14.91 -32.71
C HIS A 7 6.42 14.18 -31.35
N ARG A 8 6.88 12.93 -31.39
CA ARG A 8 7.42 12.21 -30.23
C ARG A 8 8.79 12.80 -29.89
N ALA A 9 9.10 12.96 -28.61
CA ALA A 9 10.46 13.10 -28.14
C ALA A 9 10.62 12.30 -26.84
N VAL A 10 11.41 11.22 -26.92
CA VAL A 10 11.98 10.51 -25.77
C VAL A 10 13.48 10.82 -25.79
N PRO A 11 14.02 11.40 -24.72
CA PRO A 11 15.41 11.14 -24.33
C PRO A 11 15.49 10.88 -22.83
N ALA A 12 16.50 10.25 -22.23
CA ALA A 12 17.57 9.36 -22.65
C ALA A 12 18.10 8.81 -21.31
N VAL A 13 18.52 7.54 -21.29
CA VAL A 13 19.14 6.90 -20.13
C VAL A 13 20.51 7.52 -19.86
N ALA A 14 20.80 7.85 -18.61
CA ALA A 14 22.15 8.20 -18.16
C ALA A 14 22.55 7.28 -16.99
N ILE A 15 23.46 6.35 -17.27
CA ILE A 15 24.17 5.53 -16.28
C ILE A 15 25.44 6.27 -15.91
N VAL A 16 25.61 6.62 -14.64
CA VAL A 16 26.88 7.14 -14.10
C VAL A 16 27.50 6.05 -13.23
N VAL A 17 28.63 5.54 -13.68
CA VAL A 17 29.57 4.73 -12.90
C VAL A 17 30.66 5.67 -12.40
N LEU A 18 30.89 5.72 -11.09
CA LEU A 18 32.10 6.28 -10.50
C LEU A 18 32.48 5.46 -9.26
N GLY A 19 33.60 4.75 -9.39
CA GLY A 19 34.23 4.00 -8.31
C GLY A 19 35.03 4.89 -7.36
N GLY A 20 35.45 4.30 -6.24
CA GLY A 20 36.38 4.90 -5.30
C GLY A 20 36.73 3.92 -4.17
N LEU A 21 37.79 3.13 -4.39
CA LEU A 21 38.52 2.40 -3.35
C LEU A 21 39.41 3.39 -2.59
N THR A 22 39.29 3.45 -1.27
CA THR A 22 40.36 3.89 -0.36
C THR A 22 40.41 3.01 0.87
N ALA A 23 41.63 2.62 1.21
CA ALA A 23 41.99 1.63 2.20
C ALA A 23 42.41 2.26 3.54
N CYS A 24 42.29 1.41 4.60
CA CYS A 24 43.17 1.21 5.76
C CYS A 24 43.49 2.31 6.79
N GLY A 25 43.38 1.89 8.06
CA GLY A 25 43.90 2.51 9.29
C GLY A 25 42.94 2.21 10.47
N SER A 26 43.02 1.06 11.16
CA SER A 26 43.89 0.74 12.32
C SER A 26 43.79 1.77 13.45
N GLU A 27 43.62 1.51 14.74
CA GLU A 27 43.47 0.34 15.62
C GLU A 27 43.15 0.97 17.00
N ASP A 28 42.18 0.47 17.76
CA ASP A 28 42.30 0.48 19.23
C ASP A 28 41.29 -0.50 19.86
N GLN A 29 41.84 -1.59 20.39
CA GLN A 29 41.19 -2.57 21.24
C GLN A 29 42.03 -2.64 22.52
N PRO A 30 41.41 -2.63 23.71
CA PRO A 30 41.53 -3.80 24.58
C PRO A 30 40.18 -4.13 25.22
N SER A 31 39.66 -5.33 25.00
CA SER A 31 39.90 -6.53 25.82
C SER A 31 39.14 -6.53 27.14
N ASP A 32 38.11 -7.38 27.13
CA ASP A 32 37.94 -8.48 28.09
C ASP A 32 37.17 -8.18 29.38
N ARG A 33 35.90 -8.62 29.38
CA ARG A 33 35.34 -9.40 30.49
C ARG A 33 34.14 -10.22 30.00
N GLY A 34 34.36 -11.53 29.90
CA GLY A 34 33.44 -12.52 30.47
C GLY A 34 32.20 -12.86 29.65
N GLU A 35 32.37 -13.85 28.79
CA GLU A 35 31.47 -14.97 28.53
C GLU A 35 30.16 -15.03 29.36
N GLN A 36 29.02 -14.91 28.69
CA GLN A 36 28.01 -15.96 28.77
C GLN A 36 27.32 -16.14 27.42
N ARG A 37 27.89 -17.11 26.70
CA ARG A 37 27.32 -17.78 25.55
C ARG A 37 26.00 -18.43 25.97
N VAL A 38 24.88 -17.80 25.61
CA VAL A 38 23.63 -18.52 25.36
C VAL A 38 23.43 -18.50 23.85
N GLN A 39 24.13 -19.39 23.16
CA GLN A 39 23.64 -19.92 21.90
C GLN A 39 22.79 -21.14 22.24
N ALA A 40 21.49 -20.92 22.36
CA ALA A 40 20.41 -21.90 22.32
C ALA A 40 19.11 -21.08 22.25
N GLN A 41 18.17 -21.23 21.33
CA GLN A 41 17.90 -22.22 20.29
C GLN A 41 16.89 -21.56 19.34
N ASN A 42 16.91 -21.98 18.08
CA ASN A 42 15.87 -21.76 17.09
C ASN A 42 14.47 -21.81 17.70
N ASN A 43 13.72 -20.72 17.61
CA ASN A 43 12.26 -20.69 17.57
C ASN A 43 11.89 -19.38 16.87
N GLY A 44 10.95 -19.48 15.92
CA GLY A 44 10.65 -18.49 14.88
C GLY A 44 10.82 -17.04 15.32
N ASP A 45 11.67 -16.33 14.60
CA ASP A 45 11.81 -14.87 14.67
C ASP A 45 10.53 -14.24 14.09
N GLU A 46 9.47 -14.37 14.88
CA GLU A 46 8.30 -13.53 14.83
C GLU A 46 8.77 -12.16 15.34
N THR A 47 9.50 -11.43 14.49
CA THR A 47 9.56 -9.98 14.62
C THR A 47 8.17 -9.46 14.22
N THR A 48 7.15 -9.73 15.04
CA THR A 48 5.80 -9.23 14.85
C THR A 48 5.79 -7.74 15.18
N ASP A 49 6.18 -6.96 14.17
CA ASP A 49 5.36 -5.85 13.70
C ASP A 49 4.94 -4.80 14.75
N ILE A 50 5.88 -4.32 15.57
CA ILE A 50 5.65 -3.09 16.35
C ILE A 50 5.39 -1.90 15.40
N SER A 51 5.93 -1.95 14.17
CA SER A 51 5.69 -0.97 13.11
C SER A 51 4.36 -1.14 12.35
N ALA A 52 3.70 -2.30 12.39
CA ALA A 52 2.43 -2.48 11.66
C ALA A 52 1.24 -1.85 12.38
N SER A 53 1.39 -1.45 13.65
CA SER A 53 0.30 -0.86 14.44
C SER A 53 -0.23 0.46 13.87
N CYS A 54 0.56 1.11 12.99
CA CYS A 54 0.16 2.29 12.23
C CYS A 54 0.40 2.14 10.71
N ALA A 55 0.53 0.91 10.20
CA ALA A 55 0.67 0.72 8.77
C ALA A 55 -0.61 1.18 8.06
N LYS A 56 -0.43 2.00 7.02
CA LYS A 56 -1.55 2.51 6.24
C LYS A 56 -2.29 1.35 5.57
N PRO A 57 -3.63 1.28 5.65
CA PRO A 57 -4.41 0.26 4.92
C PRO A 57 -4.09 0.28 3.42
N MET A 58 -4.23 -0.86 2.76
CA MET A 58 -4.01 -0.98 1.32
C MET A 58 -5.30 -1.45 0.64
N THR A 59 -5.71 -0.74 -0.40
CA THR A 59 -6.78 -1.17 -1.29
C THR A 59 -6.24 -2.22 -2.26
N ASP A 60 -7.01 -3.28 -2.46
CA ASP A 60 -6.73 -4.35 -3.41
C ASP A 60 -7.93 -4.50 -4.36
N VAL A 61 -7.67 -4.93 -5.59
CA VAL A 61 -8.67 -5.09 -6.64
C VAL A 61 -8.53 -6.47 -7.26
N SER A 62 -9.67 -7.14 -7.48
CA SER A 62 -9.71 -8.47 -8.09
C SER A 62 -9.16 -8.49 -9.51
N ASP A 63 -9.34 -7.41 -10.27
CA ASP A 63 -8.92 -7.27 -11.65
C ASP A 63 -8.11 -5.99 -11.87
N ALA A 64 -6.91 -6.12 -12.41
CA ALA A 64 -6.03 -4.99 -12.73
C ALA A 64 -6.38 -4.32 -14.07
N THR A 65 -7.25 -4.94 -14.87
CA THR A 65 -7.66 -4.47 -16.19
C THR A 65 -9.17 -4.61 -16.30
N VAL A 66 -9.85 -3.53 -16.67
CA VAL A 66 -11.31 -3.41 -16.60
C VAL A 66 -11.87 -2.66 -17.80
N VAL A 67 -13.18 -2.76 -18.03
CA VAL A 67 -13.92 -1.90 -18.98
C VAL A 67 -14.93 -1.00 -18.26
N ALA A 68 -15.33 0.09 -18.90
CA ALA A 68 -16.38 0.97 -18.37
C ALA A 68 -17.69 0.18 -18.15
N GLY A 69 -18.36 0.42 -17.03
CA GLY A 69 -19.59 -0.29 -16.64
C GLY A 69 -19.38 -1.70 -16.08
N GLU A 70 -18.15 -2.21 -16.03
CA GLU A 70 -17.83 -3.50 -15.42
C GLU A 70 -17.93 -3.44 -13.89
N SER A 71 -18.37 -4.52 -13.27
CA SER A 71 -18.33 -4.68 -11.81
C SER A 71 -17.11 -5.48 -11.39
N ILE A 72 -16.31 -4.94 -10.46
CA ILE A 72 -15.12 -5.60 -9.92
C ILE A 72 -15.18 -5.69 -8.39
N GLY A 73 -14.53 -6.71 -7.83
CA GLY A 73 -14.29 -6.83 -6.40
C GLY A 73 -13.17 -5.89 -5.94
N VAL A 74 -13.40 -5.17 -4.85
CA VAL A 74 -12.45 -4.28 -4.19
C VAL A 74 -12.40 -4.66 -2.72
N SER A 75 -11.21 -4.65 -2.12
CA SER A 75 -11.07 -4.92 -0.69
C SER A 75 -10.03 -4.02 -0.03
N ALA A 76 -10.11 -3.90 1.29
CA ALA A 76 -9.06 -3.33 2.12
C ALA A 76 -9.04 -3.98 3.50
N LYS A 77 -7.86 -4.00 4.11
CA LYS A 77 -7.65 -4.53 5.46
C LYS A 77 -6.98 -3.50 6.35
N GLY A 78 -7.27 -3.57 7.65
CA GLY A 78 -6.71 -2.63 8.61
C GLY A 78 -7.56 -1.36 8.76
N MET A 79 -8.84 -1.41 8.42
CA MET A 79 -9.76 -0.27 8.47
C MET A 79 -10.30 -0.08 9.89
N TRP A 80 -9.52 0.62 10.71
CA TRP A 80 -9.84 0.92 12.11
C TRP A 80 -9.80 2.42 12.33
N GLU A 81 -10.71 2.96 13.16
CA GLU A 81 -10.74 4.40 13.48
C GLU A 81 -9.42 4.92 14.07
N GLN A 82 -8.71 4.02 14.76
CA GLN A 82 -7.51 4.33 15.51
C GLN A 82 -6.38 3.33 15.24
N CYS A 83 -5.19 3.87 15.01
CA CYS A 83 -3.96 3.09 15.06
C CYS A 83 -3.70 2.66 16.50
N LEU A 84 -3.28 1.41 16.69
CA LEU A 84 -2.99 0.92 18.03
C LEU A 84 -1.64 1.45 18.52
N PRO A 85 -1.51 1.79 19.81
CA PRO A 85 -0.23 2.23 20.34
C PRO A 85 0.79 1.07 20.28
N PRO A 86 2.09 1.37 20.12
CA PRO A 86 3.13 0.35 20.20
C PRO A 86 2.99 -0.50 21.46
N GLY A 87 3.05 -1.83 21.32
CA GLY A 87 2.97 -2.76 22.45
C GLY A 87 1.56 -3.07 22.96
N TRP A 88 0.50 -2.71 22.22
CA TRP A 88 -0.88 -3.12 22.53
C TRP A 88 -1.07 -4.64 22.64
N ASN A 89 -0.22 -5.41 21.95
CA ASN A 89 -0.19 -6.87 21.97
C ASN A 89 0.76 -7.45 23.05
N THR A 90 1.30 -6.62 23.95
CA THR A 90 2.20 -7.07 25.02
C THR A 90 1.41 -7.86 26.09
N PRO A 91 1.88 -9.04 26.53
CA PRO A 91 1.25 -9.77 27.62
C PRO A 91 1.09 -8.91 28.89
N GLY A 92 -0.11 -8.91 29.46
CA GLY A 92 -0.42 -8.13 30.66
C GLY A 92 -0.87 -6.69 30.40
N VAL A 93 -0.84 -6.23 29.14
CA VAL A 93 -1.54 -5.02 28.69
C VAL A 93 -2.94 -5.44 28.25
N THR A 94 -3.98 -4.81 28.78
CA THR A 94 -5.34 -4.94 28.22
C THR A 94 -5.37 -4.16 26.91
N PRO A 95 -5.53 -4.81 25.75
CA PRO A 95 -5.69 -4.08 24.50
C PRO A 95 -6.90 -3.16 24.60
N GLY A 96 -6.79 -1.94 24.08
CA GLY A 96 -7.97 -1.12 23.83
C GLY A 96 -8.90 -1.85 22.87
N GLU A 97 -10.20 -1.60 22.97
CA GLU A 97 -11.17 -2.09 21.99
C GLU A 97 -10.85 -1.52 20.62
N ARG A 98 -10.80 -2.39 19.60
CA ARG A 98 -10.65 -1.96 18.21
C ARG A 98 -12.03 -1.61 17.69
N VAL A 99 -12.19 -0.36 17.25
CA VAL A 99 -13.41 0.12 16.62
C VAL A 99 -13.17 0.10 15.10
N PRO A 100 -13.91 -0.74 14.35
CA PRO A 100 -13.90 -0.69 12.89
C PRO A 100 -14.29 0.69 12.39
N ASP A 101 -13.62 1.17 11.34
CA ASP A 101 -13.93 2.46 10.75
C ASP A 101 -15.23 2.40 9.93
N THR A 102 -16.00 3.48 9.93
CA THR A 102 -17.32 3.57 9.28
C THR A 102 -17.36 4.72 8.26
N ASP A 103 -18.39 4.73 7.41
CA ASP A 103 -18.58 5.76 6.39
C ASP A 103 -17.37 5.90 5.41
N LEU A 104 -16.74 4.77 5.07
CA LEU A 104 -15.57 4.71 4.20
C LEU A 104 -15.96 4.92 2.74
N ARG A 105 -15.64 6.10 2.19
CA ARG A 105 -15.86 6.39 0.77
C ARG A 105 -14.97 5.54 -0.12
N VAL A 106 -15.57 4.84 -1.08
CA VAL A 106 -14.85 4.19 -2.18
C VAL A 106 -14.82 5.13 -3.36
N VAL A 107 -13.62 5.56 -3.76
CA VAL A 107 -13.41 6.64 -4.70
C VAL A 107 -12.67 6.14 -5.93
N TRP A 108 -13.23 6.44 -7.10
CA TRP A 108 -12.60 6.29 -8.40
C TRP A 108 -11.95 7.61 -8.81
N ARG A 109 -10.73 7.56 -9.33
CA ARG A 109 -10.04 8.72 -9.88
C ARG A 109 -9.37 8.38 -11.20
N GLN A 110 -9.66 9.17 -12.23
CA GLN A 110 -9.01 9.08 -13.53
C GLN A 110 -8.60 10.46 -14.03
N GLY A 111 -7.30 10.71 -14.13
CA GLY A 111 -6.78 12.05 -14.39
C GLY A 111 -7.18 13.04 -13.29
N SER A 112 -7.94 14.07 -13.65
CA SER A 112 -8.48 15.06 -12.69
C SER A 112 -9.93 14.78 -12.27
N ALA A 113 -10.59 13.79 -12.85
CA ALA A 113 -11.95 13.42 -12.50
C ALA A 113 -11.94 12.50 -11.28
N GLU A 114 -12.86 12.74 -10.35
CA GLU A 114 -13.09 11.93 -9.15
C GLU A 114 -14.59 11.63 -9.05
N SER A 115 -14.94 10.39 -8.72
CA SER A 115 -16.30 9.96 -8.43
C SER A 115 -16.33 9.04 -7.22
N VAL A 116 -17.39 9.15 -6.42
CA VAL A 116 -17.68 8.19 -5.35
C VAL A 116 -18.43 7.03 -5.96
N LEU A 117 -17.88 5.82 -5.81
CA LEU A 117 -18.51 4.58 -6.25
C LEU A 117 -19.47 4.07 -5.17
N ASP A 118 -19.06 4.14 -3.91
CA ASP A 118 -19.85 3.67 -2.77
C ASP A 118 -19.39 4.31 -1.44
N THR A 119 -20.14 4.07 -0.37
CA THR A 119 -19.75 4.30 1.02
C THR A 119 -20.03 3.04 1.83
N VAL A 120 -19.03 2.51 2.52
CA VAL A 120 -19.08 1.21 3.21
C VAL A 120 -18.51 1.29 4.62
N ASP A 121 -18.92 0.38 5.49
CA ASP A 121 -18.35 0.23 6.83
C ASP A 121 -17.38 -0.97 6.86
N ALA A 122 -16.32 -0.88 7.66
CA ALA A 122 -15.49 -2.04 7.94
C ALA A 122 -16.21 -3.02 8.87
N ASP A 123 -15.96 -4.32 8.66
CA ASP A 123 -16.50 -5.35 9.54
C ASP A 123 -15.78 -5.40 10.90
N ALA A 124 -16.20 -6.32 11.78
CA ALA A 124 -15.61 -6.49 13.10
C ALA A 124 -14.11 -6.85 13.10
N ASP A 125 -13.58 -7.31 11.97
CA ASP A 125 -12.18 -7.65 11.75
C ASP A 125 -11.41 -6.52 11.04
N GLY A 126 -12.04 -5.36 10.82
CA GLY A 126 -11.46 -4.20 10.16
C GLY A 126 -11.19 -4.46 8.67
N VAL A 127 -12.04 -5.29 8.06
CA VAL A 127 -11.98 -5.67 6.66
C VAL A 127 -13.16 -5.04 5.92
N VAL A 128 -12.89 -4.60 4.70
CA VAL A 128 -13.89 -4.17 3.73
C VAL A 128 -13.76 -5.07 2.51
N GLU A 129 -14.86 -5.68 2.07
CA GLU A 129 -14.97 -6.42 0.81
C GLU A 129 -16.28 -6.03 0.14
N LEU A 130 -16.21 -5.51 -1.09
CA LEU A 130 -17.39 -5.11 -1.85
C LEU A 130 -17.19 -5.25 -3.35
N SER A 131 -18.29 -5.23 -4.10
CA SER A 131 -18.26 -5.12 -5.56
C SER A 131 -18.65 -3.69 -5.94
N VAL A 132 -17.85 -3.04 -6.78
CA VAL A 132 -18.16 -1.70 -7.32
C VAL A 132 -18.24 -1.73 -8.83
N THR A 133 -19.01 -0.81 -9.41
CA THR A 133 -19.11 -0.65 -10.86
C THR A 133 -18.20 0.48 -11.33
N ILE A 134 -17.37 0.21 -12.34
CA ILE A 134 -16.53 1.21 -13.00
C ILE A 134 -17.45 2.23 -13.71
N PRO A 135 -17.21 3.55 -13.57
CA PRO A 135 -18.06 4.56 -14.20
C PRO A 135 -18.23 4.34 -15.71
N ASP A 136 -19.44 4.53 -16.22
CA ASP A 136 -19.76 4.35 -17.65
C ASP A 136 -19.01 5.33 -18.56
N ASP A 137 -18.56 6.46 -18.02
CA ASP A 137 -17.78 7.49 -18.72
C ASP A 137 -16.25 7.30 -18.57
N ALA A 138 -15.80 6.22 -17.93
CA ALA A 138 -14.38 5.89 -17.80
C ALA A 138 -13.73 5.78 -19.19
N GLN A 139 -12.58 6.42 -19.34
CA GLN A 139 -11.83 6.46 -20.60
C GLN A 139 -10.72 5.41 -20.60
N PRO A 140 -10.26 4.93 -21.77
CA PRO A 140 -9.12 4.03 -21.82
C PRO A 140 -7.86 4.65 -21.19
N GLY A 141 -7.21 3.93 -20.26
CA GLY A 141 -6.01 4.39 -19.56
C GLY A 141 -6.00 4.04 -18.06
N ALA A 142 -4.98 4.54 -17.36
CA ALA A 142 -4.81 4.28 -15.93
C ALA A 142 -5.85 5.04 -15.08
N ALA A 143 -6.33 4.39 -14.02
CA ALA A 143 -7.19 4.97 -13.00
C ALA A 143 -6.85 4.38 -11.63
N ASP A 144 -7.22 5.09 -10.57
CA ASP A 144 -7.00 4.68 -9.19
C ASP A 144 -8.33 4.43 -8.49
N ILE A 145 -8.39 3.37 -7.67
CA ILE A 145 -9.45 3.11 -6.70
C ILE A 145 -8.87 3.24 -5.31
N THR A 146 -9.54 4.00 -4.45
CA THR A 146 -9.14 4.23 -3.06
C THR A 146 -10.32 3.99 -2.14
N ILE A 147 -10.11 3.25 -1.05
CA ILE A 147 -11.08 3.18 0.06
C ILE A 147 -10.61 4.13 1.18
N ALA A 148 -11.41 5.14 1.47
CA ALA A 148 -11.14 6.19 2.45
C ALA A 148 -9.71 6.74 2.35
N THR A 149 -8.91 6.58 3.40
CA THR A 149 -7.54 7.08 3.42
C THR A 149 -6.52 6.07 2.92
N ALA A 150 -6.88 4.83 2.55
CA ALA A 150 -5.96 3.75 2.19
C ALA A 150 -4.97 4.11 1.06
N VAL A 151 -3.93 3.28 0.88
CA VAL A 151 -3.12 3.28 -0.33
C VAL A 151 -3.99 2.81 -1.49
N SER A 152 -4.03 3.59 -2.57
CA SER A 152 -4.84 3.32 -3.75
C SER A 152 -4.34 2.09 -4.52
N ALA A 153 -5.28 1.35 -5.10
CA ALA A 153 -5.01 0.38 -6.15
C ALA A 153 -5.10 1.05 -7.52
N THR A 154 -4.18 0.72 -8.43
CA THR A 154 -4.23 1.20 -9.81
C THR A 154 -4.80 0.12 -10.72
N VAL A 155 -5.73 0.50 -11.58
CA VAL A 155 -6.30 -0.34 -12.66
C VAL A 155 -6.06 0.29 -14.01
N THR A 156 -6.15 -0.51 -15.07
CA THR A 156 -6.12 -0.04 -16.46
C THR A 156 -7.50 -0.25 -17.10
N VAL A 157 -8.11 0.83 -17.57
CA VAL A 157 -9.35 0.78 -18.34
C VAL A 157 -9.03 0.50 -19.81
N GLU A 158 -9.66 -0.51 -20.38
CA GLU A 158 -9.61 -0.82 -21.81
C GLU A 158 -10.80 -0.21 -22.56
N SER A 159 -10.65 -0.07 -23.87
CA SER A 159 -11.78 0.29 -24.73
C SER A 159 -12.80 -0.85 -24.74
N ALA A 160 -14.08 -0.52 -24.56
CA ALA A 160 -15.15 -1.47 -24.81
C ALA A 160 -15.11 -1.92 -26.29
N ASN A 161 -15.14 -3.24 -26.52
CA ASN A 161 -15.23 -3.84 -27.86
C ASN A 161 -16.66 -3.84 -28.40
#